data_AF-A0A3D5YBX7-F1
#
_entry.id   AF-A0A3D5YBX7-F1
#
_cell.length_a   1.000
_cell.length_b   1.000
_cell.length_c   1.000
_cell.angle_alpha   90.00
_cell.angle_beta   90.00
_cell.angle_gamma   90.00
#
_symmetry.space_group_name_H-M   'P 1'
#
loop_
_entity.id
_entity.type
_entity.pdbx_description
1 polymer ?
#
loop_
_entity_poly.entity_id
_entity_poly.type
_entity_poly.pdbx_seq_one_letter_code
_entity_poly.pdbx_strand_id
1 'polypeptide(L)'
;EKGEVMEITIDPQKKHYDPNTKAHHHIICTECNKIGDIFEDYSGAIRLPHHIAEEFKPVGNHINFYGICKKCQNLSRYVSKREKQKRRD
;
A
#
# COMPACT_ATOMS: atom_id res chain seq x y z
N GLU A 1 7.93 -4.57 27.30
CA GLU A 1 8.17 -3.90 26.00
C GLU A 1 6.92 -3.14 25.62
N LYS A 2 7.03 -1.85 25.30
CA LYS A 2 5.90 -1.06 24.82
C LYS A 2 5.73 -1.37 23.33
N GLY A 3 4.57 -1.88 22.93
CA GLY A 3 4.27 -2.10 21.52
C GLY A 3 4.25 -0.77 20.79
N GLU A 4 5.25 -0.53 19.96
CA GLU A 4 5.36 0.66 19.12
C GLU A 4 4.47 0.46 17.90
N VAL A 5 3.28 1.07 17.89
CA VAL A 5 2.39 1.03 16.72
C VAL A 5 2.87 2.01 15.65
N MET A 6 2.79 1.60 14.39
CA MET A 6 3.12 2.47 13.25
C MET A 6 1.84 3.08 12.65
N GLU A 7 1.85 4.39 12.36
CA GLU A 7 0.72 5.08 11.71
C GLU A 7 0.78 4.88 10.20
N ILE A 8 -0.34 4.45 9.60
CA ILE A 8 -0.51 4.35 8.15
C ILE A 8 -1.50 5.43 7.70
N THR A 9 -1.06 6.35 6.84
CA THR A 9 -1.95 7.33 6.21
C THR A 9 -2.56 6.73 4.93
N ILE A 10 -3.81 6.28 5.03
CA ILE A 10 -4.59 5.69 3.92
C ILE A 10 -5.71 6.65 3.49
N ASP A 11 -6.39 7.22 4.48
CA ASP A 11 -7.43 8.23 4.36
C ASP A 11 -7.04 9.36 5.33
N PRO A 12 -6.87 10.61 4.86
CA PRO A 12 -6.50 11.72 5.73
C PRO A 12 -7.47 11.94 6.90
N GLN A 13 -8.71 11.44 6.81
CA GLN A 13 -9.73 11.56 7.83
C GLN A 13 -9.75 10.37 8.82
N LYS A 14 -8.95 9.32 8.60
CA LYS A 14 -8.93 8.11 9.45
C LYS A 14 -7.51 7.68 9.80
N LYS A 15 -7.29 7.42 11.09
CA LYS A 15 -6.04 6.86 11.58
C LYS A 15 -6.08 5.34 11.51
N HIS A 16 -5.12 4.75 10.79
CA HIS A 16 -4.88 3.31 10.76
C HIS A 16 -3.59 3.02 11.53
N TYR A 17 -3.63 2.00 12.39
CA TYR A 17 -2.48 1.56 13.18
C TYR A 17 -2.09 0.14 12.78
N ASP A 18 -0.80 -0.06 12.60
CA ASP A 18 -0.21 -1.36 12.33
C ASP A 18 0.32 -2.00 13.63
N PRO A 19 -0.18 -3.18 14.02
CA PRO A 19 0.34 -3.91 15.18
C PRO A 19 1.67 -4.63 14.90
N ASN A 20 2.07 -4.79 13.63
CA ASN A 20 3.32 -5.43 13.27
C ASN A 20 4.47 -4.42 13.33
N THR A 21 5.32 -4.55 14.34
CA THR A 21 6.43 -3.62 14.55
C THR A 21 7.69 -3.98 13.74
N LYS A 22 7.69 -5.10 13.01
CA LYS A 22 8.81 -5.49 12.16
C LYS A 22 8.90 -4.58 10.95
N ALA A 23 10.10 -4.33 10.43
CA ALA A 23 10.26 -3.58 9.19
C ALA A 23 9.57 -4.31 8.02
N HIS A 24 8.64 -3.63 7.38
CA HIS A 24 7.95 -4.09 6.17
C HIS A 24 7.36 -2.91 5.41
N HIS A 25 6.74 -3.18 4.26
CA HIS A 25 6.11 -2.20 3.39
C HIS A 25 4.66 -2.59 3.14
N HIS A 26 3.86 -1.68 2.59
CA HIS A 26 2.43 -1.93 2.34
C HIS A 26 2.08 -1.80 0.87
N ILE A 27 1.11 -2.58 0.42
CA ILE A 27 0.28 -2.26 -0.74
C ILE A 27 -1.16 -2.03 -0.33
N ILE A 28 -1.74 -0.92 -0.77
CA ILE A 28 -3.08 -0.48 -0.40
C ILE A 28 -3.98 -0.54 -1.63
N CYS A 29 -5.10 -1.25 -1.50
CA CYS A 29 -6.13 -1.29 -2.52
C CYS A 29 -6.92 0.03 -2.53
N THR A 30 -6.89 0.78 -3.62
CA THR A 30 -7.58 2.09 -3.71
C THR A 30 -9.10 1.99 -3.78
N GLU A 31 -9.66 0.80 -4.03
CA GLU A 31 -11.10 0.58 -4.13
C GLU A 31 -11.76 0.16 -2.82
N CYS A 32 -11.03 -0.55 -1.96
CA CYS A 32 -11.61 -1.16 -0.77
C CYS A 32 -10.72 -1.07 0.48
N ASN A 33 -9.60 -0.34 0.40
CA ASN A 33 -8.63 -0.13 1.47
C ASN A 33 -8.05 -1.42 2.06
N LYS A 34 -8.08 -2.53 1.31
CA LYS A 34 -7.36 -3.74 1.70
C LYS A 34 -5.86 -3.43 1.71
N ILE A 35 -5.21 -3.67 2.83
CA ILE A 35 -3.75 -3.57 3.01
C ILE A 35 -3.16 -4.99 2.84
N GLY A 36 -2.00 -5.07 2.21
CA GLY A 36 -1.17 -6.27 2.22
C GLY A 36 0.26 -5.93 2.57
N ASP A 37 0.90 -6.82 3.32
CA ASP A 37 2.28 -6.66 3.78
C ASP A 37 3.26 -7.10 2.68
N ILE A 38 4.37 -6.39 2.56
CA ILE A 38 5.48 -6.67 1.66
C ILE A 38 6.76 -6.74 2.50
N PHE A 39 7.43 -7.89 2.45
CA PHE A 39 8.64 -8.16 3.24
C PHE A 39 9.94 -8.03 2.41
N GLU A 40 9.86 -7.43 1.23
CA GLU A 40 11.02 -7.26 0.35
C GLU A 40 11.79 -5.98 0.64
N ASP A 41 13.12 -6.08 0.55
CA ASP A 41 14.03 -4.95 0.73
C ASP A 41 14.24 -4.17 -0.57
N TYR A 42 13.87 -2.89 -0.56
CA TYR A 42 14.06 -1.96 -1.68
C TYR A 42 15.21 -0.96 -1.46
N SER A 43 16.00 -1.10 -0.39
CA SER A 43 17.08 -0.17 -0.03
C SER A 43 18.13 -0.01 -1.14
N GLY A 44 18.38 -1.06 -1.92
CA GLY A 44 19.30 -1.00 -3.07
C GLY A 44 18.74 -0.28 -4.30
N ALA A 45 17.42 -0.24 -4.45
CA ALA A 45 16.72 0.31 -5.61
C ALA A 45 16.29 1.77 -5.41
N ILE A 46 16.05 2.19 -4.18
CA ILE A 46 15.59 3.54 -3.83
C ILE A 46 16.73 4.29 -3.16
N ARG A 47 17.19 5.37 -3.79
CA ARG A 47 18.21 6.25 -3.23
C ARG A 47 17.66 7.65 -3.02
N LEU A 48 18.06 8.25 -1.90
CA LEU A 48 17.81 9.66 -1.66
C LEU A 48 18.61 10.52 -2.64
N PRO A 49 18.09 11.68 -3.06
CA PRO A 49 18.88 12.68 -3.76
C PRO A 49 20.13 13.05 -2.95
N HIS A 50 21.24 13.34 -3.64
CA HIS A 50 22.53 13.61 -3.00
C HIS A 50 22.46 14.69 -1.92
N HIS A 51 21.84 15.84 -2.23
CA HIS A 51 21.72 16.96 -1.29
C HIS A 51 20.99 16.57 0.01
N ILE A 52 20.01 15.66 -0.04
CA ILE A 52 19.34 15.14 1.16
C ILE A 52 20.25 14.17 1.92
N ALA A 53 20.98 13.31 1.20
CA ALA A 53 21.88 12.33 1.82
C ALA A 53 23.10 12.97 2.51
N GLU A 54 23.45 14.21 2.15
CA GLU A 54 24.49 15.00 2.85
C GLU A 54 23.98 15.55 4.19
N GLU A 55 22.68 15.85 4.29
CA GLU A 55 22.06 16.40 5.49
C GLU A 55 21.55 15.32 6.45
N PHE A 56 21.23 14.13 5.94
CA PHE A 56 20.60 13.06 6.71
C PHE A 56 21.29 11.71 6.52
N LYS A 57 21.50 11.00 7.63
CA LYS A 57 21.84 9.57 7.61
C LYS A 57 20.55 8.74 7.67
N PRO A 58 20.12 8.08 6.59
CA PRO A 58 18.92 7.25 6.61
C PRO A 58 19.11 6.06 7.56
N VAL A 59 18.11 5.83 8.42
CA VAL A 59 18.09 4.70 9.37
C VAL A 59 17.07 3.62 8.99
N GLY A 60 16.26 3.88 7.96
CA GLY A 60 15.24 2.98 7.44
C GLY A 60 14.36 3.69 6.42
N ASN A 61 13.48 2.92 5.79
CA ASN A 61 12.48 3.41 4.85
C ASN A 61 11.18 2.60 5.03
N HIS A 62 10.05 3.25 4.78
CA HIS A 62 8.74 2.60 4.69
C HIS A 62 8.10 2.99 3.37
N ILE A 63 7.68 2.02 2.57
CA ILE A 63 7.10 2.26 1.24
C ILE A 63 5.63 1.84 1.26
N ASN A 64 4.77 2.73 0.75
CA ASN A 64 3.39 2.41 0.45
C ASN A 64 3.20 2.36 -1.07
N PHE A 65 2.77 1.21 -1.57
CA PHE A 65 2.29 1.02 -2.93
C PHE A 65 0.76 1.18 -2.96
N TYR A 66 0.24 1.64 -4.09
CA TYR A 66 -1.20 1.79 -4.31
C TYR A 66 -1.60 0.99 -5.54
N GLY A 67 -2.68 0.20 -5.44
CA GLY A 67 -3.12 -0.65 -6.53
C GLY A 67 -4.55 -1.14 -6.37
N ILE A 68 -4.94 -2.15 -7.14
CA ILE A 68 -6.29 -2.76 -7.09
C ILE A 68 -6.14 -4.23 -6.71
N CYS A 69 -6.73 -4.65 -5.59
CA CYS A 69 -6.64 -6.05 -5.17
C CYS A 69 -7.41 -6.99 -6.11
N LYS A 70 -7.02 -8.27 -6.11
CA LYS A 70 -7.65 -9.33 -6.94
C LYS A 70 -9.19 -9.39 -6.79
N LYS A 71 -9.71 -9.15 -5.58
CA LYS A 71 -11.16 -9.11 -5.32
C LYS A 71 -11.82 -7.99 -6.13
N CYS A 72 -11.31 -6.77 -6.06
CA CYS A 72 -11.86 -5.61 -6.77
C CYS A 72 -11.69 -5.73 -8.29
N GLN A 73 -10.56 -6.27 -8.75
CA GLN A 73 -10.37 -6.57 -10.19
C GLN A 73 -11.39 -7.59 -10.72
N ASN A 74 -11.82 -8.56 -9.90
CA ASN A 74 -12.81 -9.54 -10.31
C ASN A 74 -14.25 -9.00 -10.25
N LEU A 75 -14.55 -8.11 -9.31
CA LEU A 75 -15.84 -7.40 -9.23
C LEU A 75 -16.07 -6.54 -10.48
N SER A 76 -15.10 -5.74 -10.90
CA SER A 76 -15.22 -4.93 -12.11
C SER A 76 -15.44 -5.80 -13.35
N ARG A 77 -14.69 -6.91 -13.48
CA ARG A 77 -14.85 -7.87 -14.59
C ARG A 77 -16.22 -8.55 -14.60
N TYR A 78 -16.81 -8.82 -13.43
CA TYR A 78 -18.15 -9.39 -13.34
C TYR A 78 -19.23 -8.41 -13.79
N VAL A 79 -19.16 -7.16 -13.34
CA VAL A 79 -20.10 -6.09 -13.73
C VAL A 79 -20.06 -5.87 -15.25
N SER A 80 -18.86 -5.71 -15.83
CA SER A 80 -18.70 -5.49 -17.28
C SER A 80 -19.24 -6.64 -18.14
N LYS A 81 -19.19 -7.89 -17.66
CA LYS A 81 -19.77 -9.04 -18.38
C LYS A 81 -21.30 -9.01 -18.38
N ARG A 82 -21.91 -8.69 -17.23
CA ARG A 82 -23.38 -8.59 -17.11
C ARG A 82 -23.96 -7.47 -17.96
N GLU A 83 -23.30 -6.32 -18.01
CA GLU A 83 -23.72 -5.19 -18.84
C GLU A 83 -23.66 -5.52 -20.35
N LYS A 84 -22.63 -6.27 -20.78
CA LYS A 84 -22.53 -6.73 -22.17
C LYS A 84 -23.61 -7.74 -22.54
N GLN A 85 -24.03 -8.60 -21.61
CA GLN A 85 -25.14 -9.54 -21.85
C GLN A 85 -26.46 -8.78 -22.04
N LYS A 86 -26.77 -7.82 -21.15
CA LYS A 86 -28.01 -7.02 -21.22
C LYS A 86 -28.17 -6.14 -22.47
N ARG A 87 -27.10 -5.83 -23.19
CA ARG A 87 -27.15 -5.04 -24.45
C ARG A 87 -27.33 -5.91 -25.69
N ARG A 88 -27.25 -7.23 -25.55
CA ARG A 88 -27.42 -8.21 -26.64
C ARG A 88 -28.81 -8.84 -26.66
N ASP A 89 -29.54 -8.68 -25.55
CA ASP A 89 -30.97 -8.98 -25.41
C ASP A 89 -31.78 -7.70 -25.71
#